data_AF-A0A955AAX6-F1
#
_entry.id   AF-A0A955AAX6-F1
#
_cell.length_a   1.000
_cell.length_b   1.000
_cell.length_c   1.000
_cell.angle_alpha   90.00
_cell.angle_beta   90.00
_cell.angle_gamma   90.00
#
_symmetry.space_group_name_H-M   'P 1'
#
loop_
_entity.id
_entity.type
_entity.pdbx_description
1 polymer ?
#
loop_
_entity_poly.entity_id
_entity_poly.type
_entity_poly.pdbx_seq_one_letter_code
_entity_poly.pdbx_strand_id
1 'polypeptide(L)'
;GATATDLVLRVTEILRSAGVVGKFVEFFGSGISKMALADRATIANMAPEYGATMGFFPIDAETLHYLARTGRSAEQVALVEAYMKAQGLFREDNSPALEYSQTLQFDLGSVVPSLAGPKRPQDRVALSDMKQSFQASLVAPVANRGFGLDAKELSHTTTVQNNGSSVEIGHGAVVIAAITSCTNTSNPSVMVGAGLLAKKAVEKGLTVPPFVKTSLAPGSRVVTDYFDRAELSEPLAKLGFQTVGYGCTTCIGNSGPLPEPVAKAIKSGDLVAAAVLSGNRNFEGRVNPLTRANYLASPPLVVAYALAGTMDIDLETEPLGTNQNGEPVFLRDIWPTAEEIKSTVESCVLPEMFEKQYAGAFTSNEKWNAIEITPGDRYEWRESSTYIQRPPFLEGITADVTPPTAIRSARCLAALGDSVTTDHISPAGAIAQNSPAGQYLVSHHIEPRDFNSYGSRRGNDRVMVRGTFANIRIRNQMVPETEGGYTKHIPSGEQLPIYDAAMRYIANGTPLVILAGAEYGTGSSRDWAAKGTLLLGVRAVFPSSYERTHRSNLAAMGILPLQCAKGQR
;
A
#
# COMPACT_ATOMS: atom_id res chain seq x y z
N GLY A 1 23.85 -5.51 -6.80
CA GLY A 1 22.48 -6.02 -6.70
C GLY A 1 21.52 -5.04 -6.05
N ALA A 2 21.96 -4.25 -5.05
CA ALA A 2 21.08 -3.33 -4.34
C ALA A 2 20.45 -2.25 -5.24
N THR A 3 19.24 -1.85 -4.89
CA THR A 3 18.37 -0.91 -5.61
C THR A 3 17.90 0.21 -4.68
N ALA A 4 17.26 1.24 -5.25
CA ALA A 4 16.61 2.30 -4.48
C ALA A 4 15.52 1.76 -3.53
N THR A 5 14.87 0.65 -3.90
CA THR A 5 13.87 0.00 -3.05
C THR A 5 14.53 -0.59 -1.80
N ASP A 6 15.66 -1.28 -1.95
CA ASP A 6 16.41 -1.84 -0.82
C ASP A 6 16.86 -0.76 0.16
N LEU A 7 17.32 0.36 -0.40
CA LEU A 7 17.71 1.54 0.35
C LEU A 7 16.55 2.10 1.18
N VAL A 8 15.36 2.34 0.57
CA VAL A 8 14.23 2.88 1.33
C VAL A 8 13.71 1.90 2.39
N LEU A 9 13.74 0.59 2.14
CA LEU A 9 13.35 -0.40 3.15
C LEU A 9 14.28 -0.34 4.37
N ARG A 10 15.60 -0.21 4.15
CA ARG A 10 16.56 -0.02 5.24
C ARG A 10 16.39 1.31 5.97
N VAL A 11 16.16 2.40 5.25
CA VAL A 11 15.86 3.71 5.87
C VAL A 11 14.59 3.64 6.70
N THR A 12 13.56 2.96 6.22
CA THR A 12 12.29 2.77 6.93
C THR A 12 12.49 2.02 8.24
N GLU A 13 13.25 0.93 8.22
CA GLU A 13 13.63 0.14 9.41
C GLU A 13 14.36 1.00 10.46
N ILE A 14 15.36 1.78 10.04
CA ILE A 14 16.17 2.64 10.92
C ILE A 14 15.31 3.74 11.55
N LEU A 15 14.55 4.47 10.73
CA LEU A 15 13.76 5.62 11.20
C LEU A 15 12.58 5.19 12.08
N ARG A 16 12.00 4.01 11.82
CA ARG A 16 10.96 3.45 12.69
C ARG A 16 11.52 3.12 14.07
N SER A 17 12.70 2.51 14.13
CA SER A 17 13.42 2.22 15.39
C SER A 17 13.78 3.50 16.15
N ALA A 18 14.13 4.58 15.44
CA ALA A 18 14.45 5.87 16.05
C ALA A 18 13.24 6.65 16.59
N GLY A 19 12.00 6.29 16.21
CA GLY A 19 10.79 6.92 16.72
C GLY A 19 10.61 8.37 16.27
N VAL A 20 10.45 8.58 14.95
CA VAL A 20 10.33 9.92 14.33
C VAL A 20 8.89 10.44 14.19
N VAL A 21 7.93 9.87 14.93
CA VAL A 21 6.52 10.28 14.87
C VAL A 21 6.36 11.75 15.26
N GLY A 22 5.69 12.51 14.39
CA GLY A 22 5.45 13.95 14.59
C GLY A 22 6.65 14.86 14.31
N LYS A 23 7.76 14.31 13.79
CA LYS A 23 8.96 15.06 13.42
C LYS A 23 9.10 15.21 11.90
N PHE A 24 9.97 16.13 11.46
CA PHE A 24 10.48 16.16 10.09
C PHE A 24 11.77 15.35 10.04
N VAL A 25 11.99 14.64 8.94
CA VAL A 25 13.27 13.98 8.63
C VAL A 25 13.85 14.69 7.43
N GLU A 26 15.05 15.22 7.57
CA GLU A 26 15.80 15.86 6.49
C GLU A 26 17.05 15.04 6.19
N PHE A 27 17.28 14.77 4.90
CA PHE A 27 18.42 13.97 4.44
C PHE A 27 19.55 14.89 3.98
N PHE A 28 20.76 14.65 4.49
CA PHE A 28 21.96 15.41 4.18
C PHE A 28 23.21 14.51 4.12
N GLY A 29 24.36 15.08 3.76
CA GLY A 29 25.65 14.40 3.69
C GLY A 29 26.15 14.11 2.27
N SER A 30 27.35 13.55 2.13
CA SER A 30 27.98 13.33 0.82
C SER A 30 27.27 12.29 -0.06
N GLY A 31 26.47 11.41 0.54
CA GLY A 31 25.70 10.39 -0.18
C GLY A 31 24.63 10.99 -1.09
N ILE A 32 23.96 12.07 -0.67
CA ILE A 32 22.79 12.59 -1.41
C ILE A 32 23.16 13.19 -2.78
N SER A 33 24.38 13.72 -2.93
CA SER A 33 24.88 14.26 -4.22
C SER A 33 25.13 13.17 -5.26
N LYS A 34 25.19 11.90 -4.86
CA LYS A 34 25.35 10.74 -5.75
C LYS A 34 24.02 10.05 -6.08
N MET A 35 22.92 10.53 -5.51
CA MET A 35 21.59 9.91 -5.67
C MET A 35 20.78 10.64 -6.72
N ALA A 36 20.22 9.89 -7.66
CA ALA A 36 19.27 10.43 -8.62
C ALA A 36 17.99 10.90 -7.92
N LEU A 37 17.29 11.88 -8.50
CA LEU A 37 16.09 12.43 -7.88
C LEU A 37 15.00 11.37 -7.64
N ALA A 38 14.89 10.38 -8.52
CA ALA A 38 13.94 9.29 -8.35
C ALA A 38 14.23 8.44 -7.10
N ASP A 39 15.50 8.24 -6.73
CA ASP A 39 15.87 7.49 -5.52
C ASP A 39 15.48 8.28 -4.27
N ARG A 40 15.69 9.60 -4.29
CA ARG A 40 15.28 10.53 -3.23
C ARG A 40 13.75 10.52 -3.06
N ALA A 41 13.01 10.56 -4.17
CA ALA A 41 11.56 10.47 -4.17
C ALA A 41 11.04 9.14 -3.62
N THR A 42 11.70 8.01 -3.94
CA THR A 42 11.40 6.70 -3.35
C THR A 42 11.54 6.72 -1.82
N ILE A 43 12.60 7.35 -1.28
CA ILE A 43 12.80 7.48 0.17
C ILE A 43 11.77 8.40 0.83
N ALA A 44 11.53 9.57 0.23
CA ALA A 44 10.57 10.55 0.73
C ALA A 44 9.14 10.00 0.71
N ASN A 45 8.79 9.17 -0.28
CA ASN A 45 7.48 8.53 -0.42
C ASN A 45 7.08 7.71 0.82
N MET A 46 8.05 7.01 1.44
CA MET A 46 7.81 6.14 2.58
C MET A 46 7.77 6.86 3.94
N ALA A 47 7.72 8.20 3.96
CA ALA A 47 7.63 8.98 5.20
C ALA A 47 6.52 8.57 6.17
N PRO A 48 5.29 8.31 5.70
CA PRO A 48 4.24 7.81 6.58
C PRO A 48 4.55 6.43 7.18
N GLU A 49 5.31 5.59 6.47
CA GLU A 49 5.65 4.23 6.91
C GLU A 49 6.68 4.24 8.04
N TYR A 50 7.71 5.10 7.98
CA TYR A 50 8.59 5.33 9.14
C TYR A 50 8.03 6.32 10.18
N GLY A 51 6.90 6.96 9.89
CA GLY A 51 6.11 7.76 10.84
C GLY A 51 6.44 9.25 10.85
N ALA A 52 7.36 9.71 10.03
CA ALA A 52 7.68 11.14 9.93
C ALA A 52 6.52 11.91 9.29
N THR A 53 6.44 13.20 9.57
CA THR A 53 5.51 14.09 8.87
C THR A 53 5.93 14.32 7.42
N MET A 54 7.25 14.35 7.16
CA MET A 54 7.85 14.53 5.85
C MET A 54 9.26 13.94 5.85
N GLY A 55 9.66 13.35 4.72
CA GLY A 55 11.06 13.08 4.37
C GLY A 55 11.52 14.10 3.33
N PHE A 56 12.47 14.95 3.71
CA PHE A 56 12.86 16.13 2.93
C PHE A 56 14.27 15.99 2.35
N PHE A 57 14.38 16.24 1.04
CA PHE A 57 15.64 16.42 0.35
C PHE A 57 15.71 17.87 -0.15
N PRO A 58 16.72 18.65 0.25
CA PRO A 58 16.89 20.02 -0.24
C PRO A 58 17.05 20.08 -1.76
N ILE A 59 16.67 21.23 -2.33
CA ILE A 59 16.87 21.51 -3.77
C ILE A 59 18.37 21.69 -4.02
N ASP A 60 18.90 20.99 -5.02
CA ASP A 60 20.29 21.03 -5.44
C ASP A 60 20.43 20.87 -6.96
N ALA A 61 21.66 20.70 -7.45
CA ALA A 61 21.94 20.53 -8.88
C ALA A 61 21.22 19.34 -9.52
N GLU A 62 21.07 18.21 -8.82
CA GLU A 62 20.31 17.05 -9.32
C GLU A 62 18.82 17.39 -9.48
N THR A 63 18.27 18.24 -8.62
CA THR A 63 16.89 18.72 -8.77
C THR A 63 16.72 19.51 -10.07
N LEU A 64 17.66 20.41 -10.38
CA LEU A 64 17.66 21.16 -11.65
C LEU A 64 17.83 20.24 -12.85
N HIS A 65 18.74 19.26 -12.75
CA HIS A 65 18.95 18.25 -13.79
C HIS A 65 17.67 17.46 -14.09
N TYR A 66 16.95 17.03 -13.06
CA TYR A 66 15.67 16.34 -13.21
C TYR A 66 14.59 17.24 -13.85
N LEU A 67 14.50 18.52 -13.45
CA LEU A 67 13.55 19.46 -14.06
C LEU A 67 13.80 19.61 -15.56
N ALA A 68 15.06 19.78 -15.97
CA ALA A 68 15.43 19.83 -17.37
C ALA A 68 15.08 18.52 -18.11
N ARG A 69 15.43 17.37 -17.51
CA ARG A 69 15.13 16.04 -18.09
C ARG A 69 13.64 15.73 -18.23
N THR A 70 12.79 16.40 -17.46
CA THR A 70 11.33 16.23 -17.50
C THR A 70 10.63 17.31 -18.34
N GLY A 71 11.37 17.98 -19.22
CA GLY A 71 10.83 18.92 -20.21
C GLY A 71 10.47 20.29 -19.64
N ARG A 72 11.03 20.70 -18.49
CA ARG A 72 10.91 22.10 -18.03
C ARG A 72 11.82 22.98 -18.86
N SER A 73 11.32 24.17 -19.23
CA SER A 73 12.09 25.10 -20.07
C SER A 73 13.36 25.56 -19.36
N ALA A 74 14.40 25.88 -20.14
CA ALA A 74 15.66 26.40 -19.60
C ALA A 74 15.45 27.67 -18.75
N GLU A 75 14.52 28.54 -19.16
CA GLU A 75 14.14 29.73 -18.39
C GLU A 75 13.54 29.36 -17.03
N GLN A 76 12.64 28.37 -16.97
CA GLN A 76 12.03 27.93 -15.72
C GLN A 76 13.07 27.29 -14.78
N VAL A 77 14.00 26.49 -15.32
CA VAL A 77 15.08 25.88 -14.54
C VAL A 77 16.00 26.96 -13.95
N ALA A 78 16.41 27.94 -14.76
CA ALA A 78 17.22 29.06 -14.31
C ALA A 78 16.52 29.91 -13.25
N LEU A 79 15.21 30.14 -13.39
CA LEU A 79 14.40 30.84 -12.40
C LEU A 79 14.36 30.09 -11.06
N VAL A 80 14.15 28.77 -11.09
CA VAL A 80 14.15 27.94 -9.87
C VAL A 80 15.50 28.02 -9.17
N GLU A 81 16.60 27.89 -9.92
CA GLU A 81 17.95 28.01 -9.35
C GLU A 81 18.18 29.38 -8.70
N ALA A 82 17.94 30.46 -9.45
CA ALA A 82 18.15 31.82 -8.98
C ALA A 82 17.32 32.15 -7.74
N TYR A 83 16.04 31.75 -7.74
CA TYR A 83 15.15 31.94 -6.60
C TYR A 83 15.62 31.18 -5.37
N MET A 84 15.94 29.88 -5.50
CA MET A 84 16.35 29.06 -4.36
C MET A 84 17.69 29.52 -3.78
N LYS A 85 18.63 29.96 -4.62
CA LYS A 85 19.88 30.58 -4.17
C LYS A 85 19.64 31.90 -3.44
N ALA A 86 18.78 32.77 -3.96
CA ALA A 86 18.43 34.04 -3.33
C ALA A 86 17.74 33.86 -1.96
N GLN A 87 16.97 32.78 -1.78
CA GLN A 87 16.33 32.44 -0.50
C GLN A 87 17.24 31.70 0.48
N GLY A 88 18.47 31.30 0.08
CA GLY A 88 19.33 30.45 0.89
C GLY A 88 18.82 29.01 1.05
N LEU A 89 17.99 28.54 0.12
CA LEU A 89 17.38 27.20 0.13
C LEU A 89 18.00 26.24 -0.90
N PHE A 90 18.97 26.72 -1.69
CA PHE A 90 19.73 25.90 -2.63
C PHE A 90 20.91 25.25 -1.91
N ARG A 91 20.93 23.92 -1.89
CA ARG A 91 21.92 23.12 -1.18
C ARG A 91 23.13 22.83 -2.07
N GLU A 92 24.32 23.10 -1.51
CA GLU A 92 25.63 22.80 -2.09
C GLU A 92 26.41 21.87 -1.14
N ASP A 93 27.42 21.16 -1.63
CA ASP A 93 28.21 20.21 -0.81
C ASP A 93 29.00 20.90 0.32
N ASN A 94 29.33 22.18 0.13
CA ASN A 94 30.00 23.04 1.10
C ASN A 94 29.03 23.93 1.90
N SER A 95 27.71 23.71 1.79
CA SER A 95 26.74 24.46 2.58
C SER A 95 26.99 24.27 4.09
N PRO A 96 26.75 25.29 4.93
CA PRO A 96 26.92 25.18 6.37
C PRO A 96 26.10 24.03 6.96
N ALA A 97 26.65 23.37 7.98
CA ALA A 97 25.90 22.35 8.70
C ALA A 97 24.68 22.97 9.39
N LEU A 98 23.51 22.37 9.19
CA LEU A 98 22.30 22.73 9.90
C LEU A 98 22.29 22.07 11.29
N GLU A 99 21.67 22.74 12.25
CA GLU A 99 21.47 22.20 13.59
C GLU A 99 20.22 21.32 13.63
N TYR A 100 20.40 20.02 13.84
CA TYR A 100 19.30 19.06 13.96
C TYR A 100 19.10 18.65 15.42
N SER A 101 17.82 18.47 15.81
CA SER A 101 17.47 17.95 17.14
C SER A 101 18.04 16.56 17.44
N GLN A 102 18.29 15.76 16.39
CA GLN A 102 18.92 14.45 16.46
C GLN A 102 19.52 14.14 15.09
N THR A 103 20.72 13.56 15.07
CA THR A 103 21.38 13.09 13.85
C THR A 103 21.52 11.57 13.88
N LEU A 104 21.18 10.92 12.77
CA LEU A 104 21.42 9.50 12.55
C LEU A 104 22.37 9.36 11.36
N GLN A 105 23.36 8.48 11.48
CA GLN A 105 24.30 8.20 10.41
C GLN A 105 23.94 6.87 9.72
N PHE A 106 24.02 6.86 8.41
CA PHE A 106 23.75 5.68 7.59
C PHE A 106 24.77 5.57 6.46
N ASP A 107 25.41 4.40 6.34
CA ASP A 107 26.33 4.10 5.25
C ASP A 107 25.58 3.44 4.09
N LEU A 108 25.58 4.09 2.92
CA LEU A 108 24.96 3.54 1.70
C LEU A 108 25.62 2.22 1.28
N GLY A 109 26.89 1.99 1.62
CA GLY A 109 27.60 0.75 1.32
C GLY A 109 27.08 -0.48 2.06
N SER A 110 26.31 -0.28 3.15
CA SER A 110 25.72 -1.40 3.92
C SER A 110 24.40 -1.90 3.36
N VAL A 111 23.89 -1.35 2.25
CA VAL A 111 22.62 -1.75 1.65
C VAL A 111 22.78 -3.09 0.93
N VAL A 112 21.93 -4.05 1.28
CA VAL A 112 21.83 -5.36 0.63
C VAL A 112 20.46 -5.53 -0.01
N PRO A 113 20.34 -6.32 -1.11
CA PRO A 113 19.04 -6.72 -1.64
C PRO A 113 18.12 -7.24 -0.54
N SER A 114 16.86 -6.81 -0.54
CA SER A 114 15.93 -7.12 0.54
C SER A 114 14.47 -7.00 0.13
N LEU A 115 13.61 -7.60 0.95
CA LEU A 115 12.18 -7.41 0.91
C LEU A 115 11.71 -6.90 2.28
N ALA A 116 10.47 -6.44 2.36
CA ALA A 116 9.83 -6.19 3.65
C ALA A 116 8.48 -6.91 3.76
N GLY A 117 8.27 -7.66 4.84
CA GLY A 117 7.07 -8.45 5.07
C GLY A 117 7.20 -9.50 6.16
N PRO A 118 6.21 -10.39 6.33
CA PRO A 118 5.03 -10.56 5.48
C PRO A 118 3.86 -9.60 5.76
N LYS A 119 3.94 -8.76 6.80
CA LYS A 119 2.78 -7.99 7.30
C LYS A 119 3.01 -6.50 7.51
N ARG A 120 4.25 -6.01 7.54
CA ARG A 120 4.55 -4.58 7.75
C ARG A 120 5.70 -4.06 6.86
N PRO A 121 5.71 -2.76 6.52
CA PRO A 121 6.76 -2.17 5.69
C PRO A 121 8.14 -2.10 6.34
N GLN A 122 8.20 -2.05 7.68
CA GLN A 122 9.44 -2.00 8.44
C GLN A 122 10.03 -3.39 8.75
N ASP A 123 9.34 -4.48 8.39
CA ASP A 123 9.81 -5.85 8.62
C ASP A 123 10.78 -6.25 7.50
N ARG A 124 11.94 -5.57 7.42
CA ARG A 124 12.95 -5.80 6.40
C ARG A 124 13.64 -7.15 6.61
N VAL A 125 13.82 -7.89 5.52
CA VAL A 125 14.52 -9.17 5.48
C VAL A 125 15.51 -9.12 4.32
N ALA A 126 16.79 -9.45 4.58
CA ALA A 126 17.78 -9.55 3.52
C ALA A 126 17.42 -10.68 2.54
N LEU A 127 17.74 -10.53 1.27
CA LEU A 127 17.38 -11.52 0.24
C LEU A 127 17.90 -12.93 0.57
N SER A 128 19.13 -13.01 1.10
CA SER A 128 19.77 -14.23 1.58
C SER A 128 18.98 -14.97 2.68
N ASP A 129 18.18 -14.22 3.46
CA ASP A 129 17.49 -14.75 4.65
C ASP A 129 16.00 -15.00 4.36
N MET A 130 15.53 -14.74 3.14
CA MET A 130 14.10 -14.73 2.81
C MET A 130 13.42 -16.07 3.02
N LYS A 131 14.04 -17.16 2.55
CA LYS A 131 13.50 -18.52 2.71
C LYS A 131 13.33 -18.87 4.19
N GLN A 132 14.39 -18.67 4.97
CA GLN A 132 14.40 -18.94 6.42
C GLN A 132 13.38 -18.06 7.16
N SER A 133 13.33 -16.76 6.85
CA SER A 133 12.39 -15.83 7.46
C SER A 133 10.94 -16.21 7.14
N PHE A 134 10.66 -16.62 5.90
CA PHE A 134 9.33 -17.07 5.50
C PHE A 134 8.93 -18.34 6.27
N GLN A 135 9.78 -19.36 6.28
CA GLN A 135 9.53 -20.61 7.01
C GLN A 135 9.33 -20.36 8.51
N ALA A 136 10.15 -19.51 9.13
CA ALA A 136 9.99 -19.11 10.53
C ALA A 136 8.64 -18.40 10.78
N SER A 137 8.19 -17.58 9.83
CA SER A 137 6.90 -16.88 9.93
C SER A 137 5.70 -17.82 9.92
N LEU A 138 5.80 -19.01 9.28
CA LEU A 138 4.71 -20.01 9.23
C LEU A 138 4.36 -20.52 10.63
N VAL A 139 5.37 -20.86 11.43
CA VAL A 139 5.19 -21.44 12.77
C VAL A 139 5.10 -20.39 13.88
N ALA A 140 5.60 -19.19 13.65
CA ALA A 140 5.60 -18.15 14.68
C ALA A 140 4.16 -17.85 15.18
N PRO A 141 3.97 -17.59 16.48
CA PRO A 141 2.64 -17.30 17.01
C PRO A 141 2.00 -16.11 16.33
N VAL A 142 0.67 -16.16 16.17
CA VAL A 142 -0.11 -15.06 15.57
C VAL A 142 0.08 -13.74 16.35
N ALA A 143 0.24 -13.80 17.68
CA ALA A 143 0.55 -12.65 18.52
C ALA A 143 1.89 -11.98 18.17
N ASN A 144 2.86 -12.77 17.70
CA ASN A 144 4.17 -12.31 17.21
C ASN A 144 4.15 -12.10 15.68
N ARG A 145 2.97 -11.90 15.10
CA ARG A 145 2.75 -11.65 13.67
C ARG A 145 3.08 -12.83 12.75
N GLY A 146 3.31 -14.03 13.26
CA GLY A 146 3.39 -15.23 12.44
C GLY A 146 2.03 -15.76 11.97
N PHE A 147 2.03 -16.97 11.43
CA PHE A 147 0.83 -17.64 10.92
C PHE A 147 0.31 -18.75 11.85
N GLY A 148 1.10 -19.15 12.87
CA GLY A 148 0.69 -20.07 13.91
C GLY A 148 0.38 -21.49 13.43
N LEU A 149 1.02 -21.94 12.35
CA LEU A 149 0.82 -23.28 11.82
C LEU A 149 1.53 -24.34 12.66
N ASP A 150 0.88 -25.48 12.85
CA ASP A 150 1.47 -26.68 13.43
C ASP A 150 2.43 -27.35 12.44
N ALA A 151 3.39 -28.13 12.95
CA ALA A 151 4.38 -28.84 12.11
C ALA A 151 3.74 -29.77 11.05
N LYS A 152 2.57 -30.36 11.35
CA LYS A 152 1.80 -31.22 10.43
C LYS A 152 1.19 -30.45 9.26
N GLU A 153 0.99 -29.15 9.40
CA GLU A 153 0.35 -28.29 8.39
C GLU A 153 1.37 -27.74 7.39
N LEU A 154 2.66 -27.68 7.78
CA LEU A 154 3.71 -27.10 6.94
C LEU A 154 3.88 -27.79 5.59
N SER A 155 3.58 -29.09 5.51
CA SER A 155 3.64 -29.87 4.27
C SER A 155 2.33 -29.89 3.49
N HIS A 156 1.33 -29.10 3.89
CA HIS A 156 0.07 -29.04 3.15
C HIS A 156 0.30 -28.47 1.75
N THR A 157 -0.08 -29.27 0.76
CA THR A 157 -0.11 -28.88 -0.65
C THR A 157 -1.52 -29.04 -1.20
N THR A 158 -1.78 -28.37 -2.31
CA THR A 158 -3.03 -28.51 -3.05
C THR A 158 -2.77 -28.32 -4.54
N THR A 159 -3.68 -28.79 -5.38
CA THR A 159 -3.51 -28.73 -6.84
C THR A 159 -4.35 -27.60 -7.43
N VAL A 160 -3.69 -26.72 -8.17
CA VAL A 160 -4.36 -25.77 -9.08
C VAL A 160 -4.60 -26.47 -10.41
N GLN A 161 -5.86 -26.55 -10.82
CA GLN A 161 -6.26 -27.05 -12.13
C GLN A 161 -6.43 -25.87 -13.09
N ASN A 162 -5.67 -25.83 -14.17
CA ASN A 162 -5.74 -24.75 -15.16
C ASN A 162 -5.73 -25.30 -16.59
N ASN A 163 -6.89 -25.25 -17.26
CA ASN A 163 -7.07 -25.57 -18.68
C ASN A 163 -6.30 -26.80 -19.19
N GLY A 164 -6.37 -27.92 -18.46
CA GLY A 164 -5.73 -29.20 -18.82
C GLY A 164 -4.32 -29.41 -18.26
N SER A 165 -3.77 -28.42 -17.54
CA SER A 165 -2.55 -28.55 -16.73
C SER A 165 -2.88 -28.55 -15.22
N SER A 166 -2.11 -29.30 -14.44
CA SER A 166 -2.23 -29.35 -12.97
C SER A 166 -0.90 -28.99 -12.32
N VAL A 167 -0.92 -28.02 -11.40
CA VAL A 167 0.28 -27.60 -10.68
C VAL A 167 0.03 -27.72 -9.18
N GLU A 168 0.93 -28.38 -8.46
CA GLU A 168 0.89 -28.44 -7.01
C GLU A 168 1.46 -27.14 -6.43
N ILE A 169 0.76 -26.57 -5.45
CA ILE A 169 1.20 -25.39 -4.70
C ILE A 169 1.11 -25.67 -3.20
N GLY A 170 2.04 -25.11 -2.43
CA GLY A 170 2.06 -25.18 -0.97
C GLY A 170 2.04 -23.78 -0.34
N HIS A 171 2.36 -23.73 0.95
CA HIS A 171 2.60 -22.46 1.63
C HIS A 171 3.70 -21.65 0.93
N GLY A 172 3.49 -20.35 0.80
CA GLY A 172 4.45 -19.45 0.15
C GLY A 172 4.28 -19.32 -1.35
N ALA A 173 3.35 -20.06 -1.98
CA ALA A 173 3.03 -19.87 -3.38
C ALA A 173 2.73 -18.39 -3.68
N VAL A 174 3.51 -17.81 -4.61
CA VAL A 174 3.36 -16.42 -5.04
C VAL A 174 2.20 -16.36 -6.02
N VAL A 175 1.03 -15.95 -5.55
CA VAL A 175 -0.19 -15.91 -6.39
C VAL A 175 -0.45 -14.53 -6.97
N ILE A 176 0.26 -13.50 -6.49
CA ILE A 176 0.26 -12.14 -7.04
C ILE A 176 1.70 -11.65 -7.14
N ALA A 177 2.08 -11.19 -8.32
CA ALA A 177 3.32 -10.46 -8.56
C ALA A 177 3.02 -9.15 -9.29
N ALA A 178 3.15 -8.01 -8.61
CA ALA A 178 2.68 -6.73 -9.15
C ALA A 178 3.77 -5.65 -9.17
N ILE A 179 4.18 -5.24 -10.37
CA ILE A 179 4.93 -4.00 -10.56
C ILE A 179 3.91 -2.85 -10.53
N THR A 180 3.84 -2.16 -9.41
CA THR A 180 2.82 -1.15 -9.08
C THR A 180 3.45 -0.02 -8.25
N SER A 181 2.61 0.94 -7.83
CA SER A 181 2.94 2.07 -6.96
C SER A 181 3.80 3.17 -7.58
N CYS A 182 3.46 4.41 -7.25
CA CYS A 182 4.29 5.57 -7.54
C CYS A 182 5.65 5.51 -6.83
N THR A 183 5.79 4.72 -5.75
CA THR A 183 7.06 4.54 -5.00
C THR A 183 8.21 4.09 -5.90
N ASN A 184 7.93 3.13 -6.80
CA ASN A 184 8.95 2.52 -7.66
C ASN A 184 8.73 2.79 -9.15
N THR A 185 7.47 2.94 -9.61
CA THR A 185 7.18 3.19 -11.04
C THR A 185 7.57 4.59 -11.52
N SER A 186 7.88 5.50 -10.59
CA SER A 186 8.48 6.81 -10.89
C SER A 186 9.99 6.76 -11.06
N ASN A 187 10.63 5.61 -10.79
CA ASN A 187 12.07 5.44 -10.81
C ASN A 187 12.50 4.60 -12.03
N PRO A 188 13.04 5.22 -13.09
CA PRO A 188 13.42 4.51 -14.30
C PRO A 188 14.47 3.42 -14.06
N SER A 189 15.38 3.59 -13.11
CA SER A 189 16.45 2.62 -12.85
C SER A 189 15.89 1.24 -12.48
N VAL A 190 14.93 1.19 -11.56
CA VAL A 190 14.32 -0.08 -11.14
C VAL A 190 13.31 -0.61 -12.16
N MET A 191 12.64 0.27 -12.90
CA MET A 191 11.70 -0.12 -13.95
C MET A 191 12.43 -0.74 -15.15
N VAL A 192 13.48 -0.06 -15.65
CA VAL A 192 14.37 -0.58 -16.69
C VAL A 192 15.07 -1.85 -16.21
N GLY A 193 15.53 -1.90 -14.95
CA GLY A 193 16.07 -3.12 -14.35
C GLY A 193 15.10 -4.31 -14.42
N ALA A 194 13.80 -4.09 -14.18
CA ALA A 194 12.80 -5.15 -14.29
C ALA A 194 12.60 -5.60 -15.74
N GLY A 195 12.55 -4.65 -16.67
CA GLY A 195 12.45 -4.96 -18.10
C GLY A 195 13.66 -5.72 -18.64
N LEU A 196 14.88 -5.33 -18.25
CA LEU A 196 16.11 -6.02 -18.63
C LEU A 196 16.18 -7.43 -18.03
N LEU A 197 15.78 -7.61 -16.76
CA LEU A 197 15.68 -8.93 -16.14
C LEU A 197 14.67 -9.81 -16.89
N ALA A 198 13.50 -9.25 -17.24
CA ALA A 198 12.50 -9.97 -18.03
C ALA A 198 13.03 -10.36 -19.41
N LYS A 199 13.75 -9.47 -20.10
CA LYS A 199 14.41 -9.75 -21.38
C LYS A 199 15.38 -10.92 -21.27
N LYS A 200 16.30 -10.88 -20.31
CA LYS A 200 17.26 -11.96 -20.06
C LYS A 200 16.58 -13.28 -19.68
N ALA A 201 15.52 -13.24 -18.87
CA ALA A 201 14.75 -14.42 -18.50
C ALA A 201 14.08 -15.08 -19.72
N VAL A 202 13.45 -14.29 -20.58
CA VAL A 202 12.82 -14.77 -21.82
C VAL A 202 13.85 -15.34 -22.79
N GLU A 203 15.00 -14.68 -22.96
CA GLU A 203 16.11 -15.17 -23.79
C GLU A 203 16.68 -16.50 -23.28
N LYS A 204 16.62 -16.74 -21.97
CA LYS A 204 16.97 -18.01 -21.32
C LYS A 204 15.82 -19.03 -21.32
N GLY A 205 14.67 -18.71 -21.91
CA GLY A 205 13.53 -19.62 -22.03
C GLY A 205 12.72 -19.82 -20.74
N LEU A 206 12.88 -18.94 -19.74
CA LEU A 206 12.10 -19.00 -18.51
C LEU A 206 10.67 -18.49 -18.74
N THR A 207 9.72 -19.05 -18.00
CA THR A 207 8.31 -18.64 -18.00
C THR A 207 7.80 -18.52 -16.56
N VAL A 208 6.76 -17.70 -16.37
CA VAL A 208 6.09 -17.55 -15.08
C VAL A 208 5.06 -18.68 -14.91
N PRO A 209 4.98 -19.33 -13.73
CA PRO A 209 3.97 -20.36 -13.49
C PRO A 209 2.55 -19.81 -13.68
N PRO A 210 1.63 -20.59 -14.28
CA PRO A 210 0.35 -20.08 -14.77
C PRO A 210 -0.66 -19.71 -13.65
N PHE A 211 -0.35 -20.05 -12.39
CA PHE A 211 -1.16 -19.65 -11.23
C PHE A 211 -0.79 -18.26 -10.69
N VAL A 212 0.35 -17.69 -11.12
CA VAL A 212 0.81 -16.37 -10.67
C VAL A 212 0.06 -15.28 -11.42
N LYS A 213 -0.67 -14.43 -10.69
CA LYS A 213 -1.29 -13.24 -11.29
C LYS A 213 -0.28 -12.09 -11.38
N THR A 214 0.31 -11.92 -12.55
CA THR A 214 1.23 -10.83 -12.86
C THR A 214 0.51 -9.55 -13.28
N SER A 215 1.09 -8.38 -12.99
CA SER A 215 0.57 -7.10 -13.48
C SER A 215 1.64 -6.01 -13.51
N LEU A 216 1.56 -5.13 -14.52
CA LEU A 216 2.32 -3.89 -14.60
C LEU A 216 1.34 -2.71 -14.57
N ALA A 217 1.47 -1.84 -13.58
CA ALA A 217 0.64 -0.66 -13.42
C ALA A 217 1.52 0.59 -13.22
N PRO A 218 1.97 1.22 -14.31
CA PRO A 218 2.83 2.39 -14.22
C PRO A 218 2.11 3.62 -13.66
N GLY A 219 2.86 4.52 -13.02
CA GLY A 219 2.32 5.80 -12.55
C GLY A 219 2.07 6.83 -13.66
N SER A 220 2.66 6.63 -14.85
CA SER A 220 2.54 7.52 -16.01
C SER A 220 2.75 6.75 -17.31
N ARG A 221 2.21 7.27 -18.42
CA ARG A 221 2.42 6.75 -19.78
C ARG A 221 3.87 6.87 -20.26
N VAL A 222 4.64 7.79 -19.69
CA VAL A 222 6.09 7.93 -19.97
C VAL A 222 6.84 6.63 -19.72
N VAL A 223 6.39 5.83 -18.75
CA VAL A 223 6.98 4.50 -18.47
C VAL A 223 6.84 3.55 -19.65
N THR A 224 5.67 3.53 -20.27
CA THR A 224 5.42 2.71 -21.45
C THR A 224 6.24 3.21 -22.64
N ASP A 225 6.33 4.53 -22.85
CA ASP A 225 7.14 5.10 -23.94
C ASP A 225 8.62 4.68 -23.86
N TYR A 226 9.24 4.75 -22.67
CA TYR A 226 10.64 4.35 -22.55
C TYR A 226 10.83 2.82 -22.55
N PHE A 227 9.82 2.04 -22.14
CA PHE A 227 9.86 0.58 -22.29
C PHE A 227 9.75 0.16 -23.74
N ASP A 228 8.87 0.79 -24.52
CA ASP A 228 8.73 0.51 -25.96
C ASP A 228 10.02 0.90 -26.69
N ARG A 229 10.58 2.08 -26.39
CA ARG A 229 11.85 2.54 -26.96
C ARG A 229 13.03 1.62 -26.65
N ALA A 230 13.07 1.04 -25.45
CA ALA A 230 14.13 0.11 -25.03
C ALA A 230 13.82 -1.36 -25.38
N GLU A 231 12.72 -1.64 -26.09
CA GLU A 231 12.25 -2.99 -26.44
C GLU A 231 12.04 -3.90 -25.21
N LEU A 232 11.56 -3.33 -24.11
CA LEU A 232 11.34 -4.03 -22.84
C LEU A 232 9.87 -4.41 -22.61
N SER A 233 8.93 -3.77 -23.30
CA SER A 233 7.49 -4.06 -23.17
C SER A 233 7.13 -5.49 -23.58
N GLU A 234 7.67 -5.99 -24.69
CA GLU A 234 7.37 -7.33 -25.17
C GLU A 234 7.91 -8.43 -24.23
N PRO A 235 9.18 -8.39 -23.77
CA PRO A 235 9.65 -9.33 -22.76
C PRO A 235 8.84 -9.33 -21.47
N LEU A 236 8.48 -8.16 -20.95
CA LEU A 236 7.61 -8.05 -19.78
C LEU A 236 6.25 -8.71 -20.04
N ALA A 237 5.63 -8.45 -21.19
CA ALA A 237 4.36 -9.04 -21.58
C ALA A 237 4.43 -10.57 -21.74
N LYS A 238 5.54 -11.12 -22.25
CA LYS A 238 5.78 -12.57 -22.35
C LYS A 238 5.82 -13.25 -20.98
N LEU A 239 6.30 -12.56 -19.94
CA LEU A 239 6.23 -13.01 -18.55
C LEU A 239 4.91 -12.64 -17.86
N GLY A 240 3.92 -12.14 -18.60
CA GLY A 240 2.60 -11.78 -18.09
C GLY A 240 2.51 -10.39 -17.44
N PHE A 241 3.58 -9.60 -17.42
CA PHE A 241 3.58 -8.21 -16.92
C PHE A 241 3.06 -7.23 -17.97
N GLN A 242 1.83 -7.45 -18.43
CA GLN A 242 1.14 -6.53 -19.33
C GLN A 242 0.73 -5.25 -18.57
N THR A 243 0.73 -4.12 -19.28
CA THR A 243 0.23 -2.86 -18.73
C THR A 243 -1.28 -2.97 -18.52
N VAL A 244 -1.71 -3.08 -17.27
CA VAL A 244 -3.14 -3.24 -16.90
C VAL A 244 -3.85 -1.90 -16.66
N GLY A 245 -3.09 -0.82 -16.51
CA GLY A 245 -3.62 0.53 -16.32
C GLY A 245 -2.62 1.49 -15.70
N TYR A 246 -2.92 2.78 -15.78
CA TYR A 246 -2.10 3.85 -15.21
C TYR A 246 -2.75 4.37 -13.92
N GLY A 247 -2.29 3.89 -12.76
CA GLY A 247 -2.88 4.23 -11.47
C GLY A 247 -2.48 3.27 -10.35
N CYS A 248 -3.08 3.44 -9.17
CA CYS A 248 -2.64 2.75 -7.95
C CYS A 248 -2.80 1.22 -7.98
N THR A 249 -3.84 0.69 -8.62
CA THR A 249 -4.12 -0.76 -8.76
C THR A 249 -3.82 -1.58 -7.48
N THR A 250 -2.94 -2.59 -7.56
CA THR A 250 -2.56 -3.48 -6.46
C THR A 250 -1.98 -2.74 -5.25
N CYS A 251 -1.31 -1.59 -5.42
CA CYS A 251 -0.74 -0.82 -4.31
C CYS A 251 -1.79 -0.34 -3.28
N ILE A 252 -3.02 -0.08 -3.74
CA ILE A 252 -4.14 0.34 -2.87
C ILE A 252 -5.11 -0.81 -2.54
N GLY A 253 -4.79 -2.04 -2.96
CA GLY A 253 -5.64 -3.22 -2.78
C GLY A 253 -6.62 -3.48 -3.92
N ASN A 254 -6.59 -2.68 -5.00
CA ASN A 254 -7.35 -2.95 -6.22
C ASN A 254 -6.62 -3.99 -7.08
N SER A 255 -6.33 -5.15 -6.47
CA SER A 255 -5.64 -6.27 -7.10
C SER A 255 -6.57 -7.14 -7.95
N GLY A 256 -7.89 -6.95 -7.85
CA GLY A 256 -8.90 -7.75 -8.56
C GLY A 256 -8.98 -9.21 -8.07
N PRO A 257 -9.87 -10.03 -8.65
CA PRO A 257 -10.00 -11.43 -8.27
C PRO A 257 -8.77 -12.24 -8.71
N LEU A 258 -8.41 -13.26 -7.92
CA LEU A 258 -7.55 -14.34 -8.40
C LEU A 258 -8.35 -15.27 -9.33
N PRO A 259 -7.70 -16.00 -10.26
CA PRO A 259 -8.37 -17.05 -11.01
C PRO A 259 -9.09 -18.03 -10.07
N GLU A 260 -10.30 -18.44 -10.42
CA GLU A 260 -11.13 -19.27 -9.56
C GLU A 260 -10.45 -20.57 -9.08
N PRO A 261 -9.72 -21.32 -9.94
CA PRO A 261 -9.01 -22.52 -9.49
C PRO A 261 -7.93 -22.22 -8.44
N VAL A 262 -7.23 -21.09 -8.57
CA VAL A 262 -6.21 -20.64 -7.60
C VAL A 262 -6.88 -20.23 -6.29
N ALA A 263 -7.97 -19.47 -6.37
CA ALA A 263 -8.72 -19.06 -5.18
C ALA A 263 -9.31 -20.26 -4.42
N LYS A 264 -9.81 -21.27 -5.13
CA LYS A 264 -10.32 -22.51 -4.56
C LYS A 264 -9.21 -23.29 -3.87
N ALA A 265 -8.09 -23.50 -4.56
CA ALA A 265 -6.89 -24.15 -4.03
C ALA A 265 -6.42 -23.53 -2.71
N ILE A 266 -6.22 -22.20 -2.67
CA ILE A 266 -5.78 -21.49 -1.46
C ILE A 266 -6.74 -21.74 -0.29
N LYS A 267 -8.06 -21.64 -0.54
CA LYS A 267 -9.08 -21.81 0.51
C LYS A 267 -9.17 -23.25 0.99
N SER A 268 -9.16 -24.23 0.08
CA SER A 268 -9.30 -25.65 0.45
C SER A 268 -8.07 -26.20 1.16
N GLY A 269 -6.88 -25.70 0.81
CA GLY A 269 -5.64 -26.09 1.47
C GLY A 269 -5.27 -25.24 2.69
N ASP A 270 -6.10 -24.26 3.07
CA ASP A 270 -5.78 -23.21 4.05
C ASP A 270 -4.36 -22.64 3.90
N LEU A 271 -3.98 -22.36 2.65
CA LEU A 271 -2.60 -21.99 2.34
C LEU A 271 -2.31 -20.54 2.76
N VAL A 272 -1.16 -20.34 3.40
CA VAL A 272 -0.49 -19.04 3.48
C VAL A 272 0.06 -18.66 2.09
N ALA A 273 -0.82 -18.18 1.21
CA ALA A 273 -0.44 -17.70 -0.11
C ALA A 273 0.20 -16.29 -0.02
N ALA A 274 1.12 -16.03 -0.94
CA ALA A 274 1.95 -14.83 -0.95
C ALA A 274 1.62 -13.85 -2.09
N ALA A 275 1.81 -12.56 -1.83
CA ALA A 275 1.91 -11.52 -2.85
C ALA A 275 3.28 -10.83 -2.76
N VAL A 276 3.90 -10.56 -3.90
CA VAL A 276 5.10 -9.73 -4.01
C VAL A 276 4.77 -8.51 -4.86
N LEU A 277 5.00 -7.32 -4.32
CA LEU A 277 4.63 -6.07 -5.01
C LEU A 277 5.65 -4.97 -4.79
N SER A 278 5.82 -4.10 -5.78
CA SER A 278 6.67 -2.90 -5.67
C SER A 278 5.96 -1.72 -4.99
N GLY A 279 5.10 -2.01 -4.01
CA GLY A 279 4.36 -1.03 -3.22
C GLY A 279 5.14 -0.46 -2.04
N ASN A 280 4.43 0.27 -1.17
CA ASN A 280 4.94 0.75 0.11
C ASN A 280 4.19 0.17 1.32
N ARG A 281 3.12 -0.61 1.11
CA ARG A 281 2.30 -1.19 2.18
C ARG A 281 1.87 -2.61 1.87
N ASN A 282 2.03 -3.46 2.87
CA ASN A 282 1.85 -4.91 2.82
C ASN A 282 1.06 -5.44 4.03
N PHE A 283 0.23 -4.60 4.65
CA PHE A 283 -0.64 -5.02 5.75
C PHE A 283 -1.57 -6.16 5.33
N GLU A 284 -1.82 -7.09 6.25
CA GLU A 284 -2.72 -8.23 6.04
C GLU A 284 -4.12 -7.74 5.62
N GLY A 285 -4.68 -8.36 4.57
CA GLY A 285 -5.99 -7.98 4.02
C GLY A 285 -6.00 -6.70 3.18
N ARG A 286 -4.87 -5.99 3.01
CA ARG A 286 -4.79 -4.80 2.16
C ARG A 286 -4.59 -5.14 0.69
N VAL A 287 -3.65 -6.03 0.36
CA VAL A 287 -3.25 -6.30 -1.04
C VAL A 287 -4.32 -7.12 -1.75
N ASN A 288 -4.68 -8.27 -1.17
CA ASN A 288 -5.76 -9.13 -1.64
C ASN A 288 -6.33 -9.92 -0.44
N PRO A 289 -7.64 -10.24 -0.41
CA PRO A 289 -8.22 -11.03 0.66
C PRO A 289 -7.61 -12.43 0.83
N LEU A 290 -7.05 -13.00 -0.24
CA LEU A 290 -6.49 -14.35 -0.28
C LEU A 290 -4.97 -14.41 -0.06
N THR A 291 -4.30 -13.27 0.14
CA THR A 291 -2.84 -13.23 0.38
C THR A 291 -2.55 -12.84 1.82
N ARG A 292 -2.21 -13.85 2.63
CA ARG A 292 -1.88 -13.70 4.06
C ARG A 292 -0.44 -13.19 4.25
N ALA A 293 0.46 -13.54 3.33
CA ALA A 293 1.83 -13.04 3.31
C ALA A 293 2.03 -12.03 2.17
N ASN A 294 2.49 -10.82 2.46
CA ASN A 294 2.68 -9.78 1.45
C ASN A 294 4.07 -9.15 1.62
N TYR A 295 4.84 -9.09 0.52
CA TYR A 295 6.21 -8.61 0.54
C TYR A 295 6.40 -7.42 -0.40
N LEU A 296 7.00 -6.35 0.14
CA LEU A 296 7.46 -5.21 -0.63
C LEU A 296 8.83 -5.54 -1.22
N ALA A 297 9.00 -5.35 -2.53
CA ALA A 297 10.24 -5.67 -3.22
C ALA A 297 10.51 -4.68 -4.37
N SER A 298 11.75 -4.61 -4.84
CA SER A 298 12.06 -3.86 -6.06
C SER A 298 11.36 -4.48 -7.28
N PRO A 299 10.98 -3.70 -8.31
CA PRO A 299 10.41 -4.24 -9.54
C PRO A 299 11.17 -5.45 -10.15
N PRO A 300 12.52 -5.48 -10.20
CA PRO A 300 13.24 -6.68 -10.66
C PRO A 300 13.02 -7.90 -9.76
N LEU A 301 12.99 -7.73 -8.44
CA LEU A 301 12.67 -8.81 -7.51
C LEU A 301 11.22 -9.29 -7.63
N VAL A 302 10.27 -8.41 -7.97
CA VAL A 302 8.89 -8.82 -8.28
C VAL A 302 8.90 -9.80 -9.47
N VAL A 303 9.67 -9.52 -10.52
CA VAL A 303 9.81 -10.43 -11.67
C VAL A 303 10.50 -11.74 -11.25
N ALA A 304 11.56 -11.68 -10.44
CA ALA A 304 12.27 -12.86 -9.96
C ALA A 304 11.36 -13.80 -9.14
N TYR A 305 10.58 -13.27 -8.20
CA TYR A 305 9.62 -14.06 -7.44
C TYR A 305 8.42 -14.53 -8.25
N ALA A 306 8.04 -13.81 -9.31
CA ALA A 306 7.05 -14.30 -10.27
C ALA A 306 7.56 -15.54 -11.01
N LEU A 307 8.81 -15.51 -11.48
CA LEU A 307 9.46 -16.65 -12.15
C LEU A 307 9.57 -17.86 -11.20
N ALA A 308 10.03 -17.64 -9.97
CA ALA A 308 10.15 -18.70 -8.97
C ALA A 308 8.80 -19.27 -8.53
N GLY A 309 7.74 -18.44 -8.48
CA GLY A 309 6.40 -18.85 -8.08
C GLY A 309 6.22 -19.19 -6.60
N THR A 310 7.25 -19.02 -5.76
CA THR A 310 7.22 -19.31 -4.32
C THR A 310 8.10 -18.36 -3.51
N MET A 311 7.72 -18.13 -2.25
CA MET A 311 8.55 -17.47 -1.23
C MET A 311 9.51 -18.46 -0.54
N ASP A 312 9.27 -19.76 -0.68
CA ASP A 312 10.10 -20.83 -0.10
C ASP A 312 11.28 -21.19 -1.02
N ILE A 313 12.07 -20.19 -1.38
CA ILE A 313 13.23 -20.30 -2.28
C ILE A 313 14.34 -19.37 -1.81
N ASP A 314 15.57 -19.86 -1.86
CA ASP A 314 16.78 -19.06 -1.77
C ASP A 314 17.21 -18.67 -3.19
N LEU A 315 16.94 -17.43 -3.58
CA LEU A 315 17.25 -16.92 -4.92
C LEU A 315 18.76 -16.79 -5.19
N GLU A 316 19.62 -16.90 -4.18
CA GLU A 316 21.08 -16.85 -4.35
C GLU A 316 21.67 -18.22 -4.70
N THR A 317 21.07 -19.30 -4.18
CA THR A 317 21.62 -20.66 -4.27
C THR A 317 20.74 -21.64 -5.05
N GLU A 318 19.46 -21.37 -5.25
CA GLU A 318 18.51 -22.21 -5.98
C GLU A 318 18.18 -21.60 -7.37
N PRO A 319 17.99 -22.44 -8.41
CA PRO A 319 17.65 -21.95 -9.74
C PRO A 319 16.20 -21.45 -9.81
N LEU A 320 15.97 -20.43 -10.65
CA LEU A 320 14.63 -19.92 -10.99
C LEU A 320 13.86 -20.89 -11.89
N GLY A 321 14.58 -21.72 -12.64
CA GLY A 321 14.03 -22.70 -13.56
C GLY A 321 15.12 -23.31 -14.43
N THR A 322 14.71 -24.06 -15.45
CA THR A 322 15.61 -24.69 -16.43
C THR A 322 15.40 -24.07 -17.80
N ASN A 323 16.50 -23.81 -18.52
CA ASN A 323 16.41 -23.32 -19.90
C ASN A 323 16.01 -24.44 -20.88
N GLN A 324 15.88 -24.09 -22.17
CA GLN A 324 15.54 -25.04 -23.23
C GLN A 324 16.55 -26.18 -23.42
N ASN A 325 17.79 -26.00 -22.96
CA ASN A 325 18.86 -27.01 -23.00
C ASN A 325 18.87 -27.90 -21.74
N GLY A 326 17.96 -27.69 -20.79
CA GLY A 326 17.91 -28.40 -19.51
C GLY A 326 18.89 -27.89 -18.45
N GLU A 327 19.55 -26.76 -18.68
CA GLU A 327 20.51 -26.18 -17.72
C GLU A 327 19.79 -25.31 -16.69
N PRO A 328 20.20 -25.35 -15.40
CA PRO A 328 19.63 -24.49 -14.37
C PRO A 328 19.99 -23.02 -14.62
N VAL A 329 19.00 -22.13 -14.50
CA VAL A 329 19.18 -20.68 -14.61
C VAL A 329 18.98 -20.05 -13.24
N PHE A 330 20.01 -19.39 -12.73
CA PHE A 330 20.00 -18.72 -11.44
C PHE A 330 19.68 -17.23 -11.59
N LEU A 331 19.28 -16.58 -10.49
CA LEU A 331 19.03 -15.12 -10.50
C LEU A 331 20.24 -14.33 -11.00
N ARG A 332 21.46 -14.73 -10.58
CA ARG A 332 22.72 -14.11 -10.99
C ARG A 332 22.98 -14.14 -12.50
N ASP A 333 22.38 -15.09 -13.22
CA ASP A 333 22.58 -15.26 -14.67
C ASP A 333 21.74 -14.26 -15.49
N ILE A 334 20.68 -13.72 -14.88
CA ILE A 334 19.72 -12.82 -15.54
C ILE A 334 19.62 -11.45 -14.88
N TRP A 335 20.30 -11.22 -13.75
CA TRP A 335 20.30 -9.94 -13.06
C TRP A 335 21.05 -8.87 -13.87
N PRO A 336 20.44 -7.73 -14.20
CA PRO A 336 21.11 -6.68 -14.94
C PRO A 336 22.16 -5.96 -14.09
N THR A 337 23.28 -5.63 -14.71
CA THR A 337 24.34 -4.84 -14.07
C THR A 337 23.93 -3.36 -13.94
N ALA A 338 24.57 -2.63 -13.03
CA ALA A 338 24.32 -1.19 -12.87
C ALA A 338 24.61 -0.40 -14.17
N GLU A 339 25.64 -0.81 -14.92
CA GLU A 339 26.01 -0.18 -16.19
C GLU A 339 24.99 -0.44 -17.29
N GLU A 340 24.46 -1.66 -17.41
CA GLU A 340 23.37 -1.98 -18.35
C GLU A 340 22.12 -1.15 -18.06
N ILE A 341 21.76 -0.99 -16.78
CA ILE A 341 20.60 -0.17 -16.38
C ILE A 341 20.86 1.30 -16.73
N LYS A 342 22.02 1.84 -16.34
CA LYS A 342 22.36 3.25 -16.55
C LYS A 342 22.36 3.61 -18.03
N SER A 343 23.07 2.85 -18.85
CA SER A 343 23.14 3.07 -20.31
C SER A 343 21.76 2.97 -20.98
N THR A 344 20.94 2.01 -20.56
CA THR A 344 19.56 1.89 -21.06
C THR A 344 18.71 3.10 -20.65
N VAL A 345 18.75 3.52 -19.39
CA VAL A 345 18.00 4.71 -18.91
C VAL A 345 18.42 5.97 -19.67
N GLU A 346 19.72 6.19 -19.89
CA GLU A 346 20.24 7.35 -20.62
C GLU A 346 19.78 7.36 -22.08
N SER A 347 19.65 6.19 -22.73
CA SER A 347 19.23 6.09 -24.12
C SER A 347 17.70 6.14 -24.34
N CYS A 348 16.90 5.79 -23.32
CA CYS A 348 15.46 5.65 -23.45
C CYS A 348 14.61 6.68 -22.71
N VAL A 349 15.11 7.34 -21.67
CA VAL A 349 14.33 8.31 -20.89
C VAL A 349 14.64 9.74 -21.33
N LEU A 350 13.85 10.24 -22.28
CA LEU A 350 14.10 11.51 -22.97
C LEU A 350 13.08 12.61 -22.64
N PRO A 351 13.46 13.89 -22.64
CA PRO A 351 12.57 15.02 -22.33
C PRO A 351 11.30 15.07 -23.19
N GLU A 352 11.40 14.76 -24.48
CA GLU A 352 10.30 14.86 -25.44
C GLU A 352 9.15 13.90 -25.09
N MET A 353 9.45 12.80 -24.38
CA MET A 353 8.42 11.88 -23.87
C MET A 353 7.55 12.56 -22.81
N PHE A 354 8.17 13.32 -21.91
CA PHE A 354 7.43 14.06 -20.87
C PHE A 354 6.61 15.16 -21.51
N GLU A 355 7.20 15.95 -22.41
CA GLU A 355 6.49 17.02 -23.13
C GLU A 355 5.27 16.47 -23.87
N LYS A 356 5.46 15.40 -24.66
CA LYS A 356 4.38 14.75 -25.42
C LYS A 356 3.25 14.24 -24.50
N GLN A 357 3.59 13.48 -23.45
CA GLN A 357 2.57 12.85 -22.61
C GLN A 357 1.83 13.87 -21.73
N TYR A 358 2.49 14.93 -21.28
CA TYR A 358 1.88 15.93 -20.41
C TYR A 358 1.23 17.10 -21.15
N ALA A 359 1.56 17.37 -22.42
CA ALA A 359 0.89 18.41 -23.22
C ALA A 359 -0.63 18.22 -23.32
N GLY A 360 -1.09 16.96 -23.33
CA GLY A 360 -2.50 16.60 -23.44
C GLY A 360 -3.16 16.11 -22.16
N ALA A 361 -2.54 16.31 -20.98
CA ALA A 361 -2.98 15.67 -19.72
C ALA A 361 -4.48 15.88 -19.39
N PHE A 362 -5.05 17.01 -19.78
CA PHE A 362 -6.45 17.35 -19.53
C PHE A 362 -7.39 17.10 -20.73
N THR A 363 -6.85 16.91 -21.93
CA THR A 363 -7.63 16.90 -23.18
C THR A 363 -7.56 15.57 -23.93
N SER A 364 -6.56 14.73 -23.66
CA SER A 364 -6.32 13.48 -24.41
C SER A 364 -7.28 12.33 -24.11
N ASN A 365 -8.27 12.50 -23.24
CA ASN A 365 -9.24 11.45 -22.92
C ASN A 365 -10.64 11.83 -23.43
N GLU A 366 -10.99 11.32 -24.61
CA GLU A 366 -12.29 11.58 -25.25
C GLU A 366 -13.48 11.17 -24.37
N LYS A 367 -13.37 10.04 -23.65
CA LYS A 367 -14.44 9.59 -22.74
C LYS A 367 -14.64 10.54 -21.56
N TRP A 368 -13.55 11.12 -21.04
CA TRP A 368 -13.61 12.15 -20.00
C TRP A 368 -14.26 13.42 -20.53
N ASN A 369 -13.84 13.88 -21.71
CA ASN A 369 -14.36 15.10 -22.34
C ASN A 369 -15.85 14.98 -22.71
N ALA A 370 -16.34 13.76 -22.96
CA ALA A 370 -17.74 13.48 -23.30
C ALA A 370 -18.68 13.40 -22.08
N ILE A 371 -18.18 13.49 -20.85
CA ILE A 371 -19.04 13.49 -19.66
C ILE A 371 -19.86 14.79 -19.65
N GLU A 372 -21.18 14.67 -19.77
CA GLU A 372 -22.10 15.80 -19.66
C GLU A 372 -22.00 16.43 -18.27
N ILE A 373 -21.86 17.75 -18.23
CA ILE A 373 -21.81 18.54 -16.99
C ILE A 373 -23.00 19.49 -16.92
N THR A 374 -23.62 19.56 -15.74
CA THR A 374 -24.61 20.58 -15.42
C THR A 374 -23.90 21.70 -14.67
N PRO A 375 -23.78 22.92 -15.23
CA PRO A 375 -23.15 24.04 -14.53
C PRO A 375 -24.01 24.51 -13.35
N GLY A 376 -23.38 24.96 -12.28
CA GLY A 376 -24.07 25.57 -11.14
C GLY A 376 -23.25 25.53 -9.84
N ASP A 377 -23.57 26.43 -8.91
CA ASP A 377 -22.88 26.53 -7.62
C ASP A 377 -23.42 25.54 -6.56
N ARG A 378 -24.57 24.93 -6.82
CA ARG A 378 -25.25 23.99 -5.92
C ARG A 378 -25.34 22.62 -6.57
N TYR A 379 -24.83 21.60 -5.87
CA TYR A 379 -24.93 20.22 -6.32
C TYR A 379 -26.36 19.69 -6.19
N GLU A 380 -26.92 19.18 -7.29
CA GLU A 380 -28.24 18.55 -7.31
C GLU A 380 -28.15 17.12 -6.82
N TRP A 381 -28.49 16.91 -5.54
CA TRP A 381 -28.48 15.59 -4.93
C TRP A 381 -29.55 14.67 -5.56
N ARG A 382 -29.13 13.49 -6.00
CA ARG A 382 -30.03 12.46 -6.52
C ARG A 382 -30.22 11.37 -5.47
N GLU A 383 -31.44 11.23 -4.96
CA GLU A 383 -31.74 10.27 -3.89
C GLU A 383 -31.44 8.81 -4.31
N SER A 384 -31.63 8.48 -5.58
CA SER A 384 -31.34 7.16 -6.16
C SER A 384 -29.85 6.88 -6.35
N SER A 385 -28.97 7.87 -6.19
CA SER A 385 -27.53 7.69 -6.38
C SER A 385 -26.93 6.78 -5.30
N THR A 386 -26.33 5.67 -5.69
CA THR A 386 -25.59 4.82 -4.74
C THR A 386 -24.13 5.24 -4.56
N TYR A 387 -23.70 6.34 -5.20
CA TYR A 387 -22.31 6.83 -5.15
C TYR A 387 -22.15 8.17 -4.43
N ILE A 388 -23.07 9.11 -4.66
CA ILE A 388 -23.01 10.47 -4.12
C ILE A 388 -24.31 10.74 -3.36
N GLN A 389 -24.22 10.91 -2.05
CA GLN A 389 -25.33 11.19 -1.15
C GLN A 389 -25.03 12.43 -0.31
N ARG A 390 -26.07 13.17 0.07
CA ARG A 390 -25.92 14.31 0.97
C ARG A 390 -25.59 13.78 2.37
N PRO A 391 -24.40 14.07 2.93
CA PRO A 391 -24.04 13.52 4.22
C PRO A 391 -24.71 14.30 5.37
N PRO A 392 -24.91 13.69 6.54
CA PRO A 392 -25.64 14.29 7.67
C PRO A 392 -24.77 15.20 8.55
N PHE A 393 -23.52 15.49 8.19
CA PHE A 393 -22.55 16.16 9.07
C PHE A 393 -22.95 17.58 9.53
N LEU A 394 -23.81 18.25 8.77
CA LEU A 394 -24.27 19.61 9.05
C LEU A 394 -25.74 19.65 9.49
N GLU A 395 -26.36 18.49 9.71
CA GLU A 395 -27.73 18.43 10.22
C GLU A 395 -27.78 18.93 11.66
N GLY A 396 -28.70 19.86 11.93
CA GLY A 396 -28.87 20.44 13.27
C GLY A 396 -27.75 21.39 13.71
N ILE A 397 -26.83 21.79 12.82
CA ILE A 397 -25.85 22.83 13.14
C ILE A 397 -26.56 24.18 13.33
N THR A 398 -26.20 24.90 14.40
CA THR A 398 -26.76 26.21 14.72
C THR A 398 -25.64 27.25 14.76
N ALA A 399 -25.99 28.53 14.61
CA ALA A 399 -25.01 29.62 14.69
C ALA A 399 -24.40 29.75 16.10
N ASP A 400 -25.19 29.44 17.14
CA ASP A 400 -24.74 29.49 18.53
C ASP A 400 -24.01 28.21 18.91
N VAL A 401 -22.78 28.35 19.40
CA VAL A 401 -21.97 27.20 19.84
C VAL A 401 -22.47 26.72 21.20
N THR A 402 -22.99 25.50 21.26
CA THR A 402 -23.36 24.87 22.53
C THR A 402 -22.11 24.36 23.26
N PRO A 403 -21.98 24.61 24.58
CA PRO A 403 -20.85 24.08 25.35
C PRO A 403 -20.81 22.54 25.32
N PRO A 404 -19.61 21.93 25.31
CA PRO A 404 -19.48 20.48 25.32
C PRO A 404 -20.08 19.89 26.59
N THR A 405 -20.88 18.83 26.44
CA THR A 405 -21.48 18.08 27.54
C THR A 405 -20.65 16.84 27.90
N ALA A 406 -20.68 16.45 29.18
CA ALA A 406 -19.98 15.27 29.64
C ALA A 406 -20.55 13.99 29.01
N ILE A 407 -19.66 13.10 28.55
CA ILE A 407 -20.02 11.76 28.08
C ILE A 407 -20.30 10.89 29.31
N ARG A 408 -21.55 10.46 29.51
CA ARG A 408 -21.98 9.66 30.67
C ARG A 408 -22.53 8.31 30.22
N SER A 409 -22.28 7.26 31.02
CA SER A 409 -22.81 5.91 30.81
C SER A 409 -22.55 5.32 29.42
N ALA A 410 -21.41 5.68 28.81
CA ALA A 410 -21.05 5.19 27.49
C ALA A 410 -20.76 3.68 27.49
N ARG A 411 -20.98 3.03 26.36
CA ARG A 411 -20.63 1.61 26.15
C ARG A 411 -19.44 1.50 25.19
N CYS A 412 -18.60 0.49 25.45
CA CYS A 412 -17.53 0.13 24.54
C CYS A 412 -18.14 -0.53 23.29
N LEU A 413 -17.91 0.07 22.11
CA LEU A 413 -18.33 -0.52 20.83
C LEU A 413 -17.31 -1.56 20.34
N ALA A 414 -16.02 -1.30 20.53
CA ALA A 414 -14.94 -2.23 20.22
C ALA A 414 -13.73 -1.99 21.14
N ALA A 415 -13.08 -3.08 21.54
CA ALA A 415 -11.81 -3.08 22.26
C ALA A 415 -10.74 -3.71 21.37
N LEU A 416 -9.80 -2.90 20.90
CA LEU A 416 -8.86 -3.27 19.84
C LEU A 416 -7.42 -3.33 20.38
N GLY A 417 -6.58 -4.13 19.72
CA GLY A 417 -5.16 -4.26 20.09
C GLY A 417 -4.28 -3.13 19.58
N ASP A 418 -2.97 -3.40 19.54
CA ASP A 418 -1.95 -2.50 18.99
C ASP A 418 -2.02 -2.45 17.45
N SER A 419 -1.50 -1.36 16.88
CA SER A 419 -1.27 -1.14 15.43
C SER A 419 -2.52 -1.32 14.56
N VAL A 420 -3.71 -0.98 15.08
CA VAL A 420 -4.94 -0.93 14.28
C VAL A 420 -4.81 0.14 13.20
N THR A 421 -4.69 -0.29 11.95
CA THR A 421 -4.54 0.64 10.82
C THR A 421 -5.87 1.29 10.41
N THR A 422 -5.81 2.41 9.68
CA THR A 422 -7.01 3.00 9.05
C THR A 422 -7.70 2.07 8.05
N ASP A 423 -7.01 1.05 7.51
CA ASP A 423 -7.63 0.03 6.66
C ASP A 423 -8.51 -0.94 7.48
N HIS A 424 -8.22 -1.16 8.76
CA HIS A 424 -9.12 -1.87 9.68
C HIS A 424 -10.35 -1.02 10.02
N ILE A 425 -10.14 0.27 10.28
CA ILE A 425 -11.20 1.20 10.70
C ILE A 425 -12.13 1.56 9.53
N SER A 426 -11.59 1.80 8.35
CA SER A 426 -12.36 2.16 7.15
C SER A 426 -11.72 1.49 5.94
N PRO A 427 -12.05 0.22 5.62
CA PRO A 427 -11.52 -0.49 4.47
C PRO A 427 -11.80 0.26 3.18
N ALA A 428 -10.91 0.11 2.18
CA ALA A 428 -11.08 0.73 0.86
C ALA A 428 -11.32 -0.30 -0.26
N GLY A 429 -11.07 -1.58 -0.01
CA GLY A 429 -11.16 -2.65 -1.00
C GLY A 429 -12.58 -3.17 -1.22
N ALA A 430 -12.68 -4.46 -1.54
CA ALA A 430 -13.93 -5.14 -1.88
C ALA A 430 -14.97 -5.09 -0.76
N ILE A 431 -16.25 -5.06 -1.16
CA ILE A 431 -17.42 -5.12 -0.27
C ILE A 431 -17.93 -6.55 -0.27
N ALA A 432 -17.95 -7.21 0.89
CA ALA A 432 -18.48 -8.57 1.00
C ALA A 432 -20.02 -8.56 0.89
N GLN A 433 -20.59 -9.50 0.15
CA GLN A 433 -22.04 -9.57 -0.10
C GLN A 433 -22.87 -9.74 1.19
N ASN A 434 -22.37 -10.52 2.13
CA ASN A 434 -23.00 -10.75 3.43
C ASN A 434 -22.70 -9.65 4.47
N SER A 435 -21.96 -8.60 4.12
CA SER A 435 -21.73 -7.45 5.02
C SER A 435 -22.92 -6.50 5.04
N PRO A 436 -23.08 -5.65 6.08
CA PRO A 436 -24.13 -4.64 6.12
C PRO A 436 -24.14 -3.73 4.88
N ALA A 437 -22.96 -3.34 4.37
CA ALA A 437 -22.84 -2.54 3.16
C ALA A 437 -23.26 -3.30 1.90
N GLY A 438 -22.91 -4.58 1.80
CA GLY A 438 -23.34 -5.45 0.70
C GLY A 438 -24.87 -5.62 0.68
N GLN A 439 -25.47 -5.90 1.83
CA GLN A 439 -26.93 -6.01 1.96
C GLN A 439 -27.65 -4.71 1.60
N TYR A 440 -27.10 -3.55 1.99
CA TYR A 440 -27.61 -2.25 1.57
C TYR A 440 -27.56 -2.06 0.05
N LEU A 441 -26.47 -2.44 -0.61
CA LEU A 441 -26.35 -2.34 -2.06
C LEU A 441 -27.33 -3.28 -2.79
N VAL A 442 -27.49 -4.52 -2.30
CA VAL A 442 -28.48 -5.46 -2.83
C VAL A 442 -29.90 -4.93 -2.66
N SER A 443 -30.21 -4.31 -1.52
CA SER A 443 -31.54 -3.70 -1.30
C SER A 443 -31.82 -2.50 -2.21
N HIS A 444 -30.79 -1.97 -2.89
CA HIS A 444 -30.90 -0.92 -3.92
C HIS A 444 -30.69 -1.50 -5.33
N HIS A 445 -30.91 -2.81 -5.50
CA HIS A 445 -30.82 -3.52 -6.78
C HIS A 445 -29.46 -3.43 -7.47
N ILE A 446 -28.38 -3.32 -6.69
CA ILE A 446 -27.00 -3.40 -7.20
C ILE A 446 -26.51 -4.84 -7.08
N GLU A 447 -26.09 -5.41 -8.19
CA GLU A 447 -25.52 -6.76 -8.23
C GLU A 447 -24.11 -6.79 -7.59
N PRO A 448 -23.67 -7.91 -6.99
CA PRO A 448 -22.36 -8.01 -6.33
C PRO A 448 -21.17 -7.61 -7.21
N ARG A 449 -21.22 -7.91 -8.52
CA ARG A 449 -20.19 -7.50 -9.49
C ARG A 449 -20.07 -5.98 -9.63
N ASP A 450 -21.14 -5.25 -9.33
CA ASP A 450 -21.29 -3.81 -9.48
C ASP A 450 -21.19 -3.07 -8.12
N PHE A 451 -20.90 -3.79 -7.02
CA PHE A 451 -20.62 -3.16 -5.73
C PHE A 451 -19.45 -2.19 -5.79
N ASN A 452 -18.48 -2.47 -6.67
CA ASN A 452 -17.21 -1.77 -6.75
C ASN A 452 -16.44 -1.93 -5.42
N SER A 453 -15.86 -0.86 -4.89
CA SER A 453 -15.05 -0.88 -3.67
C SER A 453 -15.54 0.12 -2.64
N TYR A 454 -15.23 -0.07 -1.36
CA TYR A 454 -15.48 0.95 -0.34
C TYR A 454 -14.84 2.30 -0.72
N GLY A 455 -13.64 2.28 -1.32
CA GLY A 455 -12.96 3.48 -1.81
C GLY A 455 -13.79 4.27 -2.82
N SER A 456 -14.44 3.59 -3.77
CA SER A 456 -15.32 4.23 -4.76
C SER A 456 -16.63 4.76 -4.16
N ARG A 457 -17.05 4.25 -2.99
CA ARG A 457 -18.33 4.58 -2.35
C ARG A 457 -18.20 5.72 -1.33
N ARG A 458 -17.04 6.39 -1.27
CA ARG A 458 -16.74 7.47 -0.29
C ARG A 458 -17.64 8.70 -0.39
N GLY A 459 -18.33 8.91 -1.51
CA GLY A 459 -19.36 9.94 -1.63
C GLY A 459 -20.71 9.55 -1.01
N ASN A 460 -20.85 8.33 -0.51
CA ASN A 460 -22.09 7.79 0.05
C ASN A 460 -21.87 7.35 1.50
N ASP A 461 -22.29 8.19 2.45
CA ASP A 461 -22.19 7.90 3.88
C ASP A 461 -22.93 6.63 4.29
N ARG A 462 -24.07 6.34 3.64
CA ARG A 462 -24.88 5.14 3.94
C ARG A 462 -24.09 3.85 3.73
N VAL A 463 -23.20 3.82 2.74
CA VAL A 463 -22.28 2.68 2.51
C VAL A 463 -21.08 2.74 3.44
N MET A 464 -20.47 3.91 3.59
CA MET A 464 -19.20 4.04 4.32
C MET A 464 -19.36 3.81 5.83
N VAL A 465 -20.48 4.21 6.44
CA VAL A 465 -20.78 3.93 7.85
C VAL A 465 -20.94 2.42 8.08
N ARG A 466 -21.62 1.73 7.16
CA ARG A 466 -21.73 0.27 7.16
C ARG A 466 -20.39 -0.44 6.96
N GLY A 467 -19.47 0.19 6.23
CA GLY A 467 -18.10 -0.28 6.05
C GLY A 467 -17.17 0.01 7.22
N THR A 468 -17.57 0.84 8.18
CA THR A 468 -16.68 1.25 9.28
C THR A 468 -16.47 0.08 10.25
N PHE A 469 -15.20 -0.25 10.51
CA PHE A 469 -14.73 -1.45 11.18
C PHE A 469 -15.13 -2.77 10.52
N ALA A 470 -15.53 -2.77 9.24
CA ALA A 470 -15.97 -3.98 8.53
C ALA A 470 -14.81 -4.79 7.89
N ASN A 471 -13.56 -4.47 8.20
CA ASN A 471 -12.41 -5.20 7.67
C ASN A 471 -12.42 -6.65 8.18
N ILE A 472 -12.20 -7.61 7.28
CA ILE A 472 -12.24 -9.05 7.58
C ILE A 472 -11.10 -9.53 8.52
N ARG A 473 -10.09 -8.69 8.78
CA ARG A 473 -8.93 -8.99 9.63
C ARG A 473 -8.89 -8.19 10.94
N ILE A 474 -9.91 -7.37 11.21
CA ILE A 474 -9.96 -6.69 12.51
C ILE A 474 -10.19 -7.73 13.62
N ARG A 475 -9.49 -7.56 14.74
CA ARG A 475 -9.60 -8.43 15.91
C ARG A 475 -10.09 -7.62 17.09
N ASN A 476 -11.30 -7.95 17.53
CA ASN A 476 -11.97 -7.26 18.62
C ASN A 476 -11.95 -8.16 19.86
N GLN A 477 -11.33 -7.67 20.94
CA GLN A 477 -11.20 -8.41 22.20
C GLN A 477 -12.56 -8.68 22.88
N MET A 478 -13.63 -8.01 22.44
CA MET A 478 -15.00 -8.31 22.90
C MET A 478 -15.56 -9.62 22.33
N VAL A 479 -14.95 -10.16 21.25
CA VAL A 479 -15.32 -11.40 20.56
C VAL A 479 -14.05 -12.16 20.13
N PRO A 480 -13.23 -12.64 21.09
CA PRO A 480 -11.85 -13.08 20.83
C PRO A 480 -11.73 -14.25 19.86
N GLU A 481 -12.76 -15.09 19.76
CA GLU A 481 -12.81 -16.26 18.86
C GLU A 481 -13.25 -15.90 17.43
N THR A 482 -13.53 -14.61 17.13
CA THR A 482 -13.98 -14.18 15.81
C THR A 482 -13.06 -13.11 15.24
N GLU A 483 -12.54 -13.37 14.04
CA GLU A 483 -11.89 -12.37 13.20
C GLU A 483 -12.91 -11.69 12.28
N GLY A 484 -12.75 -10.39 12.06
CA GLY A 484 -13.63 -9.59 11.21
C GLY A 484 -14.44 -8.56 11.98
N GLY A 485 -15.26 -7.79 11.26
CA GLY A 485 -15.98 -6.61 11.74
C GLY A 485 -17.14 -6.86 12.69
N TYR A 486 -16.91 -7.63 13.75
CA TYR A 486 -17.89 -8.07 14.73
C TYR A 486 -17.61 -7.48 16.12
N THR A 487 -18.67 -7.38 16.91
CA THR A 487 -18.60 -7.00 18.33
C THR A 487 -19.72 -7.67 19.11
N LYS A 488 -19.67 -7.54 20.44
CA LYS A 488 -20.72 -7.99 21.35
C LYS A 488 -21.60 -6.82 21.74
N HIS A 489 -22.90 -6.87 21.41
CA HIS A 489 -23.87 -5.93 21.91
C HIS A 489 -24.17 -6.25 23.38
N ILE A 490 -23.58 -5.47 24.30
CA ILE A 490 -23.57 -5.76 25.74
C ILE A 490 -24.96 -6.00 26.33
N PRO A 491 -26.01 -5.19 26.04
CA PRO A 491 -27.33 -5.39 26.62
C PRO A 491 -27.99 -6.74 26.25
N SER A 492 -27.84 -7.20 25.00
CA SER A 492 -28.45 -8.47 24.56
C SER A 492 -27.50 -9.67 24.65
N GLY A 493 -26.20 -9.44 24.74
CA GLY A 493 -25.18 -10.48 24.70
C GLY A 493 -24.88 -11.02 23.29
N GLU A 494 -25.61 -10.57 22.27
CA GLU A 494 -25.47 -11.05 20.88
C GLU A 494 -24.17 -10.56 20.24
N GLN A 495 -23.55 -11.43 19.44
CA GLN A 495 -22.49 -11.08 18.51
C GLN A 495 -23.11 -10.55 17.21
N LEU A 496 -22.74 -9.34 16.81
CA LEU A 496 -23.28 -8.63 15.65
C LEU A 496 -22.17 -7.95 14.85
N PRO A 497 -22.38 -7.66 13.56
CA PRO A 497 -21.55 -6.68 12.86
C PRO A 497 -21.52 -5.36 13.63
N ILE A 498 -20.35 -4.69 13.65
CA ILE A 498 -20.15 -3.46 14.43
C ILE A 498 -21.18 -2.38 14.07
N TYR A 499 -21.51 -2.25 12.79
CA TYR A 499 -22.55 -1.34 12.31
C TYR A 499 -23.91 -1.63 12.97
N ASP A 500 -24.36 -2.88 12.98
CA ASP A 500 -25.68 -3.26 13.51
C ASP A 500 -25.75 -3.05 15.03
N ALA A 501 -24.67 -3.37 15.76
CA ALA A 501 -24.56 -3.09 17.18
C ALA A 501 -24.61 -1.58 17.47
N ALA A 502 -23.89 -0.76 16.69
CA ALA A 502 -23.89 0.69 16.82
C ALA A 502 -25.29 1.28 16.60
N MET A 503 -26.01 0.82 15.57
CA MET A 503 -27.38 1.30 15.30
C MET A 503 -28.34 1.00 16.46
N ARG A 504 -28.21 -0.16 17.12
CA ARG A 504 -29.01 -0.47 18.32
C ARG A 504 -28.70 0.46 19.49
N TYR A 505 -27.44 0.81 19.71
CA TYR A 505 -27.07 1.77 20.76
C TYR A 505 -27.54 3.19 20.44
N ILE A 506 -27.44 3.63 19.19
CA ILE A 506 -27.96 4.93 18.73
C ILE A 506 -29.47 5.02 18.96
N ALA A 507 -30.23 3.98 18.61
CA ALA A 507 -31.67 3.94 18.84
C ALA A 507 -32.05 4.08 20.32
N ASN A 508 -31.18 3.63 21.23
CA ASN A 508 -31.34 3.74 22.68
C ASN A 508 -30.68 5.00 23.29
N GLY A 509 -30.17 5.93 22.48
CA GLY A 509 -29.49 7.13 22.94
C GLY A 509 -28.22 6.87 23.76
N THR A 510 -27.59 5.70 23.59
CA THR A 510 -26.41 5.30 24.38
C THR A 510 -25.13 5.79 23.71
N PRO A 511 -24.31 6.65 24.36
CA PRO A 511 -23.03 7.09 23.81
C PRO A 511 -22.05 5.91 23.67
N LEU A 512 -21.20 5.96 22.64
CA LEU A 512 -20.21 4.91 22.40
C LEU A 512 -18.77 5.40 22.51
N VAL A 513 -17.88 4.48 22.87
CA VAL A 513 -16.43 4.69 22.92
C VAL A 513 -15.68 3.53 22.28
N ILE A 514 -14.44 3.78 21.87
CA ILE A 514 -13.50 2.77 21.38
C ILE A 514 -12.31 2.69 22.35
N LEU A 515 -11.93 1.47 22.72
CA LEU A 515 -10.67 1.20 23.40
C LEU A 515 -9.67 0.62 22.39
N ALA A 516 -8.40 1.02 22.47
CA ALA A 516 -7.39 0.56 21.54
C ALA A 516 -5.99 0.47 22.19
N GLY A 517 -5.08 -0.27 21.55
CA GLY A 517 -3.69 -0.32 21.95
C GLY A 517 -2.87 0.86 21.45
N ALA A 518 -1.56 0.63 21.28
CA ALA A 518 -0.62 1.59 20.70
C ALA A 518 -0.81 1.75 19.19
N GLU A 519 -0.34 2.88 18.64
CA GLU A 519 -0.30 3.18 17.20
C GLU A 519 -1.67 3.14 16.50
N TYR A 520 -2.73 3.50 17.22
CA TYR A 520 -4.10 3.49 16.70
C TYR A 520 -4.26 4.47 15.53
N GLY A 521 -4.76 3.97 14.41
CA GLY A 521 -4.97 4.74 13.18
C GLY A 521 -3.76 4.82 12.25
N THR A 522 -2.78 3.92 12.37
CA THR A 522 -1.61 3.93 11.47
C THR A 522 -2.01 3.74 10.00
N GLY A 523 -1.34 4.44 9.08
CA GLY A 523 -1.45 4.18 7.65
C GLY A 523 -2.04 5.33 6.82
N SER A 524 -3.22 5.13 6.23
CA SER A 524 -3.78 6.02 5.20
C SER A 524 -4.40 7.26 5.84
N SER A 525 -4.27 8.42 5.20
CA SER A 525 -4.85 9.70 5.67
C SER A 525 -6.38 9.80 5.57
N ARG A 526 -7.09 8.69 5.30
CA ARG A 526 -8.53 8.71 4.99
C ARG A 526 -9.34 9.22 6.20
N ASP A 527 -10.04 10.33 6.00
CA ASP A 527 -10.91 10.93 7.02
C ASP A 527 -12.17 10.11 7.31
N TRP A 528 -12.57 9.20 6.41
CA TRP A 528 -13.63 8.22 6.64
C TRP A 528 -13.39 7.31 7.84
N ALA A 529 -12.12 7.12 8.25
CA ALA A 529 -11.80 6.44 9.50
C ALA A 529 -12.23 7.24 10.75
N ALA A 530 -12.49 8.55 10.63
CA ALA A 530 -13.05 9.39 11.69
C ALA A 530 -14.54 9.68 11.45
N LYS A 531 -14.93 10.03 10.21
CA LYS A 531 -16.34 10.28 9.84
C LYS A 531 -17.22 9.06 10.12
N GLY A 532 -16.76 7.87 9.72
CA GLY A 532 -17.46 6.62 9.98
C GLY A 532 -17.62 6.35 11.47
N THR A 533 -16.54 6.52 12.24
CA THR A 533 -16.54 6.36 13.70
C THR A 533 -17.54 7.32 14.37
N LEU A 534 -17.60 8.58 13.96
CA LEU A 534 -18.57 9.55 14.45
C LEU A 534 -20.01 9.10 14.15
N LEU A 535 -20.27 8.69 12.91
CA LEU A 535 -21.61 8.27 12.46
C LEU A 535 -22.05 6.91 13.03
N LEU A 536 -21.13 6.12 13.55
CA LEU A 536 -21.44 4.97 14.42
C LEU A 536 -21.80 5.39 15.86
N GLY A 537 -21.84 6.69 16.18
CA GLY A 537 -22.21 7.20 17.50
C GLY A 537 -21.07 7.23 18.51
N VAL A 538 -19.83 7.02 18.07
CA VAL A 538 -18.64 7.08 18.95
C VAL A 538 -18.32 8.53 19.29
N ARG A 539 -18.16 8.80 20.58
CA ARG A 539 -17.89 10.15 21.13
C ARG A 539 -16.46 10.34 21.63
N ALA A 540 -15.78 9.25 21.98
CA ALA A 540 -14.38 9.28 22.41
C ALA A 540 -13.64 7.98 22.04
N VAL A 541 -12.33 8.08 21.88
CA VAL A 541 -11.43 6.94 21.66
C VAL A 541 -10.32 7.00 22.70
N PHE A 542 -9.92 5.85 23.25
CA PHE A 542 -8.91 5.72 24.30
C PHE A 542 -7.81 4.72 23.91
N PRO A 543 -6.87 5.08 23.02
CA PRO A 543 -5.68 4.27 22.76
C PRO A 543 -4.54 4.53 23.75
N SER A 544 -3.57 3.61 23.77
CA SER A 544 -2.27 3.86 24.39
C SER A 544 -1.45 4.93 23.64
N SER A 545 -1.57 4.99 22.30
CA SER A 545 -0.98 6.04 21.46
C SER A 545 -1.66 6.12 20.09
N TYR A 546 -1.52 7.27 19.42
CA TYR A 546 -2.09 7.53 18.10
C TYR A 546 -1.03 7.63 16.98
N GLU A 547 -1.45 7.34 15.75
CA GLU A 547 -0.83 7.98 14.59
C GLU A 547 -1.35 9.43 14.42
N ARG A 548 -0.45 10.34 14.02
CA ARG A 548 -0.65 11.80 13.97
C ARG A 548 -1.87 12.22 13.13
N THR A 549 -1.97 11.72 11.91
CA THR A 549 -3.00 12.09 10.94
C THR A 549 -4.37 11.63 11.42
N HIS A 550 -4.46 10.39 11.92
CA HIS A 550 -5.72 9.87 12.44
C HIS A 550 -6.20 10.63 13.69
N ARG A 551 -5.31 10.97 14.63
CA ARG A 551 -5.65 11.81 15.79
C ARG A 551 -6.29 13.14 15.37
N SER A 552 -5.70 13.78 14.35
CA SER A 552 -6.17 15.06 13.83
C SER A 552 -7.55 14.93 13.18
N ASN A 553 -7.78 13.85 12.41
CA ASN A 553 -9.08 13.56 11.82
C ASN A 553 -10.18 13.32 12.87
N LEU A 554 -9.88 12.59 13.96
CA LEU A 554 -10.84 12.39 15.06
C LEU A 554 -11.24 13.72 15.70
N ALA A 555 -10.26 14.55 16.05
CA ALA A 555 -10.50 15.87 16.63
C ALA A 555 -11.31 16.78 15.70
N ALA A 556 -10.98 16.81 14.40
CA ALA A 556 -11.69 17.60 13.40
C ALA A 556 -13.16 17.18 13.22
N MET A 557 -13.47 15.89 13.46
CA MET A 557 -14.84 15.37 13.46
C MET A 557 -15.56 15.54 14.81
N GLY A 558 -14.93 16.15 15.82
CA GLY A 558 -15.53 16.33 17.14
C GLY A 558 -15.53 15.08 18.03
N ILE A 559 -14.78 14.04 17.67
CA ILE A 559 -14.53 12.87 18.53
C ILE A 559 -13.38 13.21 19.47
N LEU A 560 -13.56 13.00 20.77
CA LEU A 560 -12.55 13.30 21.78
C LEU A 560 -11.41 12.25 21.73
N PRO A 561 -10.19 12.61 21.30
CA PRO A 561 -9.08 11.67 21.23
C PRO A 561 -8.33 11.66 22.56
N LEU A 562 -8.70 10.76 23.45
CA LEU A 562 -8.07 10.61 24.76
C LEU A 562 -6.87 9.69 24.65
N GLN A 563 -5.90 9.81 25.55
CA GLN A 563 -4.74 8.91 25.56
C GLN A 563 -4.50 8.44 26.98
N CYS A 564 -4.24 7.15 27.15
CA CYS A 564 -3.84 6.61 28.44
C CYS A 564 -2.56 7.31 28.93
N ALA A 565 -2.44 7.49 30.25
CA ALA A 565 -1.20 8.00 30.83
C ALA A 565 -0.03 7.07 30.48
N LYS A 566 1.17 7.63 30.38
CA LYS A 566 2.37 6.86 29.98
C LYS A 566 2.55 5.64 30.90
N GLY A 567 2.57 4.44 30.31
CA GLY A 567 2.71 3.17 31.03
C GLY A 567 1.40 2.50 31.45
N GLN A 568 0.24 3.09 31.16
CA GLN A 568 -1.07 2.47 31.36
C GLN A 568 -1.62 1.91 30.03
N ARG A 569 -2.29 0.76 30.09
CA ARG A 569 -2.98 0.12 28.97
C ARG A 569 -4.46 -0.01 29.26
#